data_AF-A0A6I5N3J2-F1
#
_entry.id   AF-A0A6I5N3J2-F1
#
_cell.length_a   1.000
_cell.length_b   1.000
_cell.length_c   1.000
_cell.angle_alpha   90.00
_cell.angle_beta   90.00
_cell.angle_gamma   90.00
#
_symmetry.space_group_name_H-M   'P 1'
#
loop_
_entity.id
_entity.type
_entity.pdbx_description
1 polymer ?
#
loop_
_entity_poly.entity_id
_entity_poly.type
_entity_poly.pdbx_seq_one_letter_code
_entity_poly.pdbx_strand_id
1 'polypeptide(L)'
;MGAQAQPTVVIRRVEPSAIAAQIYAQLPDLPLENTYRSSETGAIATDSTLVSRLIRYHLYTKDRPANFRFDWKLTVADYLGAFEPIRQYPSAAELSPDSAAGDIAAMAALTRTQRNQLVQALYDIFTGGETGSDAAAD
;
A
#
# COMPACT_ATOMS: atom_id res chain seq x y z
N MET A 1 46.21 -14.77 -1.59
CA MET A 1 44.99 -14.56 -0.80
C MET A 1 44.47 -13.17 -1.12
N GLY A 2 43.31 -13.08 -1.78
CA GLY A 2 42.61 -11.82 -1.99
C GLY A 2 41.13 -12.12 -1.95
N ALA A 3 40.54 -12.03 -0.75
CA ALA A 3 39.10 -12.15 -0.60
C ALA A 3 38.47 -10.88 -1.17
N GLN A 4 37.83 -10.98 -2.33
CA GLN A 4 36.98 -9.90 -2.83
C GLN A 4 35.73 -9.85 -1.95
N ALA A 5 35.52 -8.71 -1.28
CA ALA A 5 34.27 -8.43 -0.59
C ALA A 5 33.16 -8.33 -1.64
N GLN A 6 32.17 -9.21 -1.54
CA GLN A 6 30.99 -9.15 -2.40
C GLN A 6 30.18 -7.90 -2.05
N PRO A 7 29.67 -7.15 -3.05
CA PRO A 7 28.83 -5.99 -2.78
C PRO A 7 27.57 -6.45 -2.05
N THR A 8 27.33 -5.88 -0.87
CA THR A 8 26.08 -6.09 -0.12
C THR A 8 24.94 -5.47 -0.91
N VAL A 9 24.09 -6.29 -1.52
CA VAL A 9 22.83 -5.82 -2.11
C VAL A 9 21.92 -5.40 -0.95
N VAL A 10 21.81 -4.09 -0.72
CA VAL A 10 20.84 -3.55 0.22
C VAL A 10 19.46 -3.67 -0.44
N ILE A 11 18.75 -4.77 -0.18
CA ILE A 11 17.34 -4.87 -0.52
C ILE A 11 16.60 -3.85 0.35
N ARG A 12 16.20 -2.71 -0.24
CA ARG A 12 15.31 -1.76 0.43
C ARG A 12 13.97 -2.46 0.63
N ARG A 13 13.72 -2.96 1.84
CA ARG A 13 12.40 -3.48 2.19
C ARG A 13 11.42 -2.31 2.14
N VAL A 14 10.39 -2.44 1.31
CA VAL A 14 9.29 -1.48 1.29
C VAL A 14 8.62 -1.55 2.66
N GLU A 15 8.50 -0.41 3.35
CA GLU A 15 7.80 -0.31 4.64
C GLU A 15 6.39 0.27 4.40
N PRO A 16 5.34 -0.57 4.34
CA PRO A 16 4.01 -0.14 3.91
C PRO A 16 3.38 0.92 4.81
N SER A 17 3.64 0.89 6.12
CA SER A 17 3.14 1.87 7.09
C SER A 17 3.76 3.25 6.88
N ALA A 18 5.07 3.31 6.59
CA ALA A 18 5.77 4.56 6.30
C ALA A 18 5.28 5.20 4.98
N ILE A 19 5.00 4.39 3.96
CA ILE A 19 4.43 4.89 2.71
C ILE A 19 2.98 5.34 2.92
N ALA A 20 2.18 4.56 3.65
CA ALA A 20 0.81 4.94 3.96
C ALA A 20 0.74 6.30 4.68
N ALA A 21 1.64 6.57 5.62
CA ALA A 21 1.71 7.87 6.30
C ALA A 21 1.93 9.04 5.31
N GLN A 22 2.77 8.85 4.28
CA GLN A 22 2.97 9.86 3.23
C GLN A 22 1.72 10.05 2.36
N ILE A 23 0.99 8.97 2.06
CA ILE A 23 -0.28 9.04 1.33
C ILE A 23 -1.34 9.79 2.14
N TYR A 24 -1.50 9.49 3.44
CA TYR A 24 -2.47 10.18 4.29
C TYR A 24 -2.13 11.67 4.50
N ALA A 25 -0.84 12.04 4.45
CA ALA A 25 -0.46 13.45 4.45
C ALA A 25 -0.93 14.20 3.18
N GLN A 26 -1.02 13.51 2.04
CA GLN A 26 -1.52 14.07 0.77
C GLN A 26 -3.05 13.98 0.63
N LEU A 27 -3.64 12.94 1.22
CA LEU A 27 -5.06 12.59 1.11
C LEU A 27 -5.66 12.39 2.53
N PRO A 28 -5.81 13.46 3.33
CA PRO A 28 -6.20 13.37 4.74
C PRO A 28 -7.64 12.88 4.95
N ASP A 29 -8.50 12.97 3.93
CA ASP A 29 -9.90 12.54 4.00
C ASP A 29 -10.09 11.04 3.78
N LEU A 30 -9.01 10.28 3.51
CA LEU A 30 -9.10 8.83 3.39
C LEU A 30 -9.36 8.19 4.77
N PRO A 31 -10.23 7.16 4.85
CA PRO A 31 -10.43 6.42 6.08
C PRO A 31 -9.14 5.69 6.48
N LEU A 32 -8.81 5.75 7.77
CA LEU A 32 -7.61 5.11 8.31
C LEU A 32 -7.77 3.61 8.49
N GLU A 33 -8.95 3.12 8.89
CA GLU A 33 -9.21 1.70 9.23
C GLU A 33 -8.13 1.09 10.15
N ASN A 34 -7.67 1.82 11.18
CA ASN A 34 -6.56 1.41 12.06
C ASN A 34 -6.96 1.15 13.52
N THR A 35 -8.20 0.70 13.72
CA THR A 35 -8.76 0.40 15.06
C THR A 35 -8.70 -1.08 15.41
N TYR A 36 -8.21 -1.92 14.50
CA TYR A 36 -8.04 -3.36 14.69
C TYR A 36 -6.97 -3.68 15.73
N ARG A 37 -7.16 -4.79 16.46
CA ARG A 37 -6.18 -5.26 17.44
C ARG A 37 -5.21 -6.22 16.77
N SER A 38 -3.93 -6.11 17.11
CA SER A 38 -2.92 -7.12 16.79
C SER A 38 -3.28 -8.44 17.47
N SER A 39 -3.27 -9.53 16.71
CA SER A 39 -3.45 -10.89 17.24
C SER A 39 -2.28 -11.32 18.14
N GLU A 40 -1.10 -10.73 17.97
CA GLU A 40 0.10 -11.02 18.77
C GLU A 40 0.06 -10.30 20.12
N THR A 41 -0.22 -8.99 20.12
CA THR A 41 -0.08 -8.15 21.33
C THR A 41 -1.41 -7.81 22.00
N GLY A 42 -2.54 -7.98 21.30
CA GLY A 42 -3.86 -7.55 21.74
C GLY A 42 -4.07 -6.02 21.75
N ALA A 43 -3.02 -5.24 21.48
CA ALA A 43 -3.06 -3.78 21.38
C ALA A 43 -3.62 -3.34 20.02
N ILE A 44 -4.10 -2.10 19.94
CA ILE A 44 -4.55 -1.51 18.67
C ILE A 44 -3.34 -1.32 17.75
N ALA A 45 -3.41 -1.87 16.53
CA ALA A 45 -2.36 -1.78 15.52
C ALA A 45 -2.49 -0.48 14.73
N THR A 46 -2.12 0.64 15.35
CA THR A 46 -2.33 1.99 14.79
C THR A 46 -1.58 2.27 13.49
N ASP A 47 -0.50 1.51 13.23
CA ASP A 47 0.31 1.56 12.01
C ASP A 47 -0.26 0.70 10.87
N SER A 48 -1.19 -0.22 11.18
CA SER A 48 -1.96 -1.00 10.22
C SER A 48 -3.19 -0.20 9.78
N THR A 49 -3.01 0.63 8.76
CA THR A 49 -4.06 1.41 8.10
C THR A 49 -4.59 0.73 6.84
N LEU A 50 -5.74 1.17 6.33
CA LEU A 50 -6.30 0.76 5.03
C LEU A 50 -5.24 0.80 3.92
N VAL A 51 -4.56 1.94 3.77
CA VAL A 51 -3.55 2.11 2.72
C VAL A 51 -2.35 1.19 2.93
N SER A 52 -1.89 1.00 4.17
CA SER A 52 -0.77 0.09 4.45
C SER A 52 -1.10 -1.36 4.08
N ARG A 53 -2.33 -1.82 4.36
CA ARG A 53 -2.80 -3.16 4.00
C ARG A 53 -3.05 -3.29 2.50
N LEU A 54 -3.52 -2.24 1.84
CA LEU A 54 -3.62 -2.20 0.38
C LEU A 54 -2.26 -2.36 -0.29
N ILE A 55 -1.23 -1.68 0.21
CA ILE A 55 0.15 -1.81 -0.28
C ILE A 55 0.66 -3.24 -0.05
N ARG A 56 0.46 -3.81 1.16
CA ARG A 56 0.82 -5.21 1.44
C ARG A 56 0.10 -6.18 0.52
N TYR A 57 -1.19 -5.98 0.29
CA TYR A 57 -1.97 -6.81 -0.61
C TYR A 57 -1.43 -6.75 -2.04
N HIS A 58 -1.16 -5.55 -2.55
CA HIS A 58 -0.60 -5.36 -3.89
C HIS A 58 0.75 -6.06 -4.07
N LEU A 59 1.70 -5.79 -3.16
CA LEU A 59 3.08 -6.24 -3.29
C LEU A 59 3.29 -7.70 -2.91
N TYR A 60 2.61 -8.18 -1.87
CA TYR A 60 2.95 -9.46 -1.25
C TYR A 60 1.85 -10.51 -1.39
N THR A 61 0.59 -10.11 -1.56
CA THR A 61 -0.50 -11.06 -1.82
C THR A 61 -0.73 -11.27 -3.31
N LYS A 62 -0.67 -10.20 -4.10
CA LYS A 62 -0.91 -10.25 -5.55
C LYS A 62 0.36 -10.23 -6.39
N ASP A 63 1.50 -9.93 -5.78
CA ASP A 63 2.81 -9.84 -6.44
C ASP A 63 2.78 -8.94 -7.69
N ARG A 64 2.06 -7.81 -7.58
CA ARG A 64 1.90 -6.86 -8.68
C ARG A 64 3.05 -5.86 -8.71
N PRO A 65 3.55 -5.46 -9.90
CA PRO A 65 4.60 -4.45 -9.99
C PRO A 65 4.07 -3.06 -9.60
N ALA A 66 4.75 -2.43 -8.64
CA ALA A 66 4.36 -1.13 -8.09
C ALA A 66 4.60 0.05 -9.04
N ASN A 67 5.45 -0.13 -10.05
CA ASN A 67 5.85 0.89 -11.01
C ASN A 67 4.84 1.06 -12.16
N PHE A 68 3.73 0.31 -12.17
CA PHE A 68 2.68 0.46 -13.16
C PHE A 68 1.39 0.97 -12.52
N ARG A 69 0.92 2.14 -12.97
CA ARG A 69 -0.35 2.72 -12.52
C ARG A 69 -1.54 1.80 -12.77
N PHE A 70 -1.49 1.00 -13.83
CA PHE A 70 -2.57 0.07 -14.17
C PHE A 70 -2.74 -1.04 -13.12
N ASP A 71 -1.64 -1.58 -12.57
CA ASP A 71 -1.69 -2.61 -11.53
C ASP A 71 -2.31 -2.10 -10.22
N TRP A 72 -2.08 -0.83 -9.88
CA TRP A 72 -2.80 -0.18 -8.78
C TRP A 72 -4.30 -0.07 -9.04
N LYS A 73 -4.71 0.23 -10.28
CA LYS A 73 -6.13 0.23 -10.66
C LYS A 73 -6.76 -1.15 -10.54
N LEU A 74 -6.05 -2.20 -10.98
CA LEU A 74 -6.53 -3.57 -10.84
C LEU A 74 -6.66 -3.97 -9.37
N THR A 75 -5.73 -3.53 -8.52
CA THR A 75 -5.83 -3.74 -7.07
C THR A 75 -7.08 -3.09 -6.49
N VAL A 76 -7.35 -1.83 -6.83
CA VAL A 76 -8.60 -1.18 -6.42
C VAL A 76 -9.83 -1.89 -6.98
N ALA A 77 -9.76 -2.41 -8.21
CA ALA A 77 -10.85 -3.20 -8.80
C ALA A 77 -11.11 -4.52 -8.05
N ASP A 78 -10.08 -5.16 -7.46
CA ASP A 78 -10.26 -6.33 -6.59
C ASP A 78 -11.14 -6.00 -5.38
N TYR A 79 -10.88 -4.88 -4.71
CA TYR A 79 -11.68 -4.42 -3.56
C TYR A 79 -13.11 -4.05 -3.96
N LEU A 80 -13.32 -3.59 -5.19
CA LEU A 80 -14.64 -3.29 -5.73
C LEU A 80 -15.37 -4.54 -6.28
N GLY A 81 -14.74 -5.72 -6.24
CA GLY A 81 -15.29 -6.94 -6.82
C GLY A 81 -15.39 -6.93 -8.35
N ALA A 82 -14.62 -6.07 -9.02
CA ALA A 82 -14.69 -5.82 -10.46
C ALA A 82 -13.56 -6.48 -11.26
N PHE A 83 -12.56 -7.09 -10.61
CA PHE A 83 -11.49 -7.83 -11.27
C PHE A 83 -11.32 -9.24 -10.67
N GLU A 84 -10.62 -9.40 -9.55
CA GLU A 84 -10.47 -10.69 -8.89
C GLU A 84 -11.07 -10.70 -7.47
N PRO A 85 -11.69 -11.81 -7.04
CA PRO A 85 -12.19 -11.93 -5.67
C PRO A 85 -11.04 -11.98 -4.66
N ILE A 86 -11.18 -11.24 -3.55
CA ILE A 86 -10.25 -11.30 -2.41
C ILE A 86 -10.51 -12.59 -1.63
N ARG A 87 -9.64 -13.59 -1.82
CA ARG A 87 -9.70 -14.89 -1.13
C ARG A 87 -8.69 -15.01 0.02
N GLN A 88 -7.57 -14.32 -0.12
CA GLN A 88 -6.51 -14.23 0.87
C GLN A 88 -6.24 -12.76 1.12
N TYR A 89 -6.09 -12.39 2.39
CA TYR A 89 -5.92 -11.00 2.78
C TYR A 89 -4.81 -10.84 3.84
N PRO A 90 -3.99 -9.77 3.79
CA PRO A 90 -2.77 -9.69 4.60
C PRO A 90 -3.03 -9.71 6.11
N SER A 91 -4.16 -9.17 6.56
CA SER A 91 -4.50 -9.07 7.98
C SER A 91 -5.04 -10.34 8.61
N ALA A 92 -5.41 -11.36 7.83
CA ALA A 92 -6.21 -12.48 8.33
C ALA A 92 -5.56 -13.25 9.50
N ALA A 93 -4.23 -13.25 9.58
CA ALA A 93 -3.48 -13.82 10.71
C ALA A 93 -2.96 -12.77 11.71
N GLU A 94 -2.86 -11.50 11.30
CA GLU A 94 -2.20 -10.44 12.07
C GLU A 94 -3.18 -9.63 12.92
N LEU A 95 -4.45 -9.53 12.52
CA LEU A 95 -5.45 -8.67 13.16
C LEU A 95 -6.68 -9.44 13.62
N SER A 96 -7.29 -8.98 14.71
CA SER A 96 -8.53 -9.51 15.26
C SER A 96 -9.56 -8.38 15.50
N PRO A 97 -10.76 -8.45 14.91
CA PRO A 97 -11.15 -9.39 13.84
C PRO A 97 -10.36 -9.12 12.55
N ASP A 98 -10.46 -10.02 11.57
CA ASP A 98 -9.91 -9.78 10.23
C ASP A 98 -10.49 -8.49 9.61
N SER A 99 -9.62 -7.64 9.05
CA SER A 99 -10.01 -6.33 8.53
C SER A 99 -10.57 -6.35 7.12
N ALA A 100 -10.47 -7.47 6.39
CA ALA A 100 -10.81 -7.55 4.96
C ALA A 100 -12.19 -6.96 4.63
N ALA A 101 -13.23 -7.31 5.41
CA ALA A 101 -14.59 -6.82 5.16
C ALA A 101 -14.72 -5.30 5.36
N GLY A 102 -14.06 -4.75 6.39
CA GLY A 102 -14.05 -3.31 6.66
C GLY A 102 -13.29 -2.55 5.57
N ASP A 103 -12.13 -3.07 5.15
CA ASP A 103 -11.32 -2.46 4.11
C ASP A 103 -12.02 -2.44 2.74
N ILE A 104 -12.73 -3.52 2.40
CA ILE A 104 -13.59 -3.58 1.20
C ILE A 104 -14.68 -2.52 1.27
N ALA A 105 -15.39 -2.41 2.41
CA ALA A 105 -16.44 -1.42 2.59
C ALA A 105 -15.91 0.01 2.50
N ALA A 106 -14.76 0.28 3.13
CA ALA A 106 -14.11 1.59 3.09
C ALA A 106 -13.70 1.99 1.67
N MET A 107 -13.09 1.07 0.90
CA MET A 107 -12.71 1.31 -0.50
C MET A 107 -13.93 1.52 -1.42
N ALA A 108 -15.03 0.79 -1.17
CA ALA A 108 -16.28 0.94 -1.90
C ALA A 108 -16.96 2.29 -1.62
N ALA A 109 -16.87 2.79 -0.38
CA ALA A 109 -17.42 4.08 0.03
C ALA A 109 -16.70 5.29 -0.58
N LEU A 110 -15.45 5.13 -1.03
CA LEU A 110 -14.73 6.19 -1.73
C LEU A 110 -15.46 6.62 -3.01
N THR A 111 -15.37 7.89 -3.37
CA THR A 111 -15.78 8.36 -4.69
C THR A 111 -14.81 7.88 -5.77
N ARG A 112 -15.25 7.90 -7.03
CA ARG A 112 -14.37 7.61 -8.18
C ARG A 112 -13.15 8.54 -8.20
N THR A 113 -13.32 9.81 -7.83
CA THR A 113 -12.24 10.80 -7.75
C THR A 113 -11.23 10.43 -6.67
N GLN A 114 -11.69 10.11 -5.45
CA GLN A 114 -10.80 9.70 -4.35
C GLN A 114 -10.02 8.42 -4.69
N ARG A 115 -10.66 7.43 -5.32
CA ARG A 115 -9.95 6.22 -5.78
C ARG A 115 -8.87 6.54 -6.83
N ASN A 116 -9.16 7.44 -7.77
CA ASN A 116 -8.17 7.86 -8.77
C ASN A 116 -7.00 8.63 -8.14
N GLN A 117 -7.27 9.48 -7.14
CA GLN A 117 -6.24 10.20 -6.38
C GLN A 117 -5.35 9.23 -5.59
N LEU A 118 -5.95 8.25 -4.90
CA LEU A 118 -5.21 7.20 -4.19
C LEU A 118 -4.30 6.42 -5.15
N VAL A 119 -4.83 5.96 -6.29
CA VAL A 119 -4.03 5.25 -7.32
C VAL A 119 -2.88 6.12 -7.82
N GLN A 120 -3.12 7.41 -8.06
CA GLN A 120 -2.09 8.32 -8.53
C GLN A 120 -0.99 8.51 -7.49
N ALA A 121 -1.36 8.81 -6.25
CA ALA A 121 -0.40 9.02 -5.16
C ALA A 121 0.45 7.77 -4.89
N LEU A 122 -0.13 6.57 -4.95
CA LEU A 122 0.62 5.31 -4.86
C LEU A 122 1.62 5.18 -6.00
N TYR A 123 1.18 5.36 -7.25
CA TYR A 123 2.06 5.30 -8.42
C TYR A 123 3.22 6.30 -8.33
N ASP A 124 2.94 7.54 -7.93
CA ASP A 124 3.96 8.59 -7.84
C ASP A 124 5.03 8.23 -6.79
N ILE A 125 4.65 7.75 -5.60
CA ILE A 125 5.64 7.33 -4.59
C ILE A 125 6.55 6.20 -5.11
N PHE A 126 5.99 5.21 -5.80
CA PHE A 126 6.76 4.05 -6.27
C PHE A 126 7.56 4.29 -7.55
N THR A 127 7.28 5.38 -8.27
CA THR A 127 8.04 5.79 -9.46
C THR A 127 8.94 6.99 -9.22
N GLY A 128 9.01 7.49 -7.98
CA GLY A 128 9.79 8.68 -7.63
C GLY A 128 9.19 9.98 -8.16
N GLY A 129 7.88 9.94 -8.49
CA GLY A 129 7.01 11.00 -8.98
C GLY A 129 7.76 12.02 -9.79
N GLU A 130 7.93 11.78 -11.11
CA GLU A 130 8.66 12.61 -12.09
C GLU A 130 8.89 14.04 -11.60
N THR A 131 9.90 14.21 -10.75
CA THR A 131 10.38 15.53 -10.39
C THR A 131 11.24 15.88 -11.57
N GLY A 132 10.71 16.74 -12.45
CA GLY A 132 11.50 17.45 -13.44
C GLY A 132 12.70 18.08 -12.74
N SER A 133 13.80 17.35 -12.75
CA SER A 133 15.13 17.78 -12.32
C SER A 133 16.00 17.99 -13.56
N ASP A 134 15.38 18.50 -14.63
CA ASP A 134 16.05 19.02 -15.81
C ASP A 134 15.90 20.56 -15.90
N ALA A 135 15.86 21.20 -14.73
CA ALA A 135 15.90 22.65 -14.57
C ALA A 135 17.03 23.04 -13.63
N ALA A 136 18.25 22.61 -13.95
CA ALA A 136 19.52 23.23 -13.53
C ALA A 136 20.69 22.45 -14.16
N ALA A 137 20.79 22.50 -15.49
CA ALA A 137 22.09 22.38 -16.14
C ALA A 137 22.43 23.79 -16.64
N ASP A 138 23.42 24.35 -15.95
CA ASP A 138 24.25 25.54 -16.22
C ASP A 138 24.15 26.15 -17.63
#